data_AF-A0A0D5MAM8-F1
#
_entry.id   AF-A0A0D5MAM8-F1
#
_cell.length_a   1.000
_cell.length_b   1.000
_cell.length_c   1.000
_cell.angle_alpha   90.00
_cell.angle_beta   90.00
_cell.angle_gamma   90.00
#
_symmetry.space_group_name_H-M   'P 1'
#
loop_
_entity.id
_entity.type
_entity.pdbx_description
1 polymer ?
#
loop_
_entity_poly.entity_id
_entity_poly.type
_entity_poly.pdbx_seq_one_letter_code
_entity_poly.pdbx_strand_id
1 'polypeptide(L)'
;MYVNTDECEAAGVDPNEVKKIAAGLSRYAKQAERLGLTVFGGSGTGMLRTDSGKQGALILAVLDGDFDGGDGGTDVDQNGLQRG
;
A
#
# COMPACT_ATOMS: atom_id res chain seq x y z
N MET A 1 -7.44 10.97 -3.49
CA MET A 1 -6.19 10.67 -2.77
C MET A 1 -5.87 11.89 -1.93
N TYR A 2 -5.48 11.65 -0.69
CA TYR A 2 -4.97 12.64 0.25
C TYR A 2 -3.50 12.34 0.53
N VAL A 3 -2.69 13.37 0.77
CA VAL A 3 -1.29 13.26 1.22
C VAL A 3 -1.19 14.09 2.49
N ASN A 4 -0.71 13.49 3.58
CA ASN A 4 -0.56 14.16 4.86
C ASN A 4 0.78 14.90 4.92
N THR A 5 0.75 16.22 4.69
CA THR A 5 1.98 17.04 4.65
C THR A 5 2.71 17.04 5.98
N ASP A 6 1.99 17.14 7.09
CA ASP A 6 2.58 17.22 8.43
C ASP A 6 3.36 15.93 8.79
N GLU A 7 2.84 14.77 8.40
CA GLU A 7 3.55 13.48 8.56
C GLU A 7 4.76 13.36 7.64
N CYS A 8 4.65 13.88 6.42
CA CYS A 8 5.78 13.91 5.49
C CYS A 8 6.92 14.75 6.06
N GLU A 9 6.61 15.91 6.63
CA GLU A 9 7.56 16.77 7.31
C GLU A 9 8.17 16.07 8.54
N ALA A 10 7.34 15.45 9.39
CA ALA A 10 7.79 14.71 10.57
C ALA A 10 8.71 13.53 10.22
N ALA A 11 8.46 12.86 9.08
CA ALA A 11 9.29 11.77 8.57
C ALA A 11 10.50 12.23 7.74
N GLY A 12 10.64 13.53 7.47
CA GLY A 12 11.74 14.09 6.68
C GLY A 12 11.70 13.73 5.19
N VAL A 13 10.50 13.52 4.62
CA VAL A 13 10.30 13.15 3.21
C VAL A 13 9.54 14.25 2.45
N ASP A 14 9.88 14.47 1.16
CA ASP A 14 9.19 15.48 0.33
C ASP A 14 7.74 15.04 0.03
N PRO A 15 6.72 15.83 0.44
CA PRO A 15 5.32 15.54 0.13
C PRO A 15 5.03 15.35 -1.36
N ASN A 16 5.78 16.01 -2.25
CA ASN A 16 5.59 15.90 -3.70
C ASN A 16 6.07 14.54 -4.23
N GLU A 17 7.16 14.01 -3.71
CA GLU A 17 7.66 12.68 -4.06
C GLU A 17 6.70 11.60 -3.54
N VAL A 18 6.22 11.73 -2.30
CA VAL A 18 5.17 10.87 -1.72
C VAL A 18 3.92 10.88 -2.60
N LYS A 19 3.46 12.06 -3.03
CA LYS A 19 2.31 12.21 -3.92
C LYS A 19 2.50 11.49 -5.26
N LYS A 20 3.67 11.60 -5.88
CA LYS A 20 3.97 10.93 -7.16
C LYS A 20 3.93 9.41 -7.01
N ILE A 21 4.58 8.89 -5.97
CA ILE A 21 4.62 7.44 -5.66
C ILE A 21 3.20 6.93 -5.41
N ALA A 22 2.46 7.58 -4.50
CA ALA A 22 1.09 7.21 -4.18
C ALA A 22 0.18 7.23 -5.42
N ALA A 23 0.40 8.17 -6.36
CA ALA A 23 -0.40 8.27 -7.58
C ALA A 23 -0.09 7.15 -8.57
N GLY A 24 1.17 6.77 -8.70
CA GLY A 24 1.58 5.59 -9.45
C GLY A 24 0.94 4.32 -8.90
N LEU A 25 1.07 4.09 -7.59
CA LEU A 25 0.49 2.93 -6.91
C LEU A 25 -1.04 2.89 -7.05
N SER A 26 -1.72 4.01 -6.83
CA SER A 26 -3.18 4.11 -7.01
C SER A 26 -3.62 3.80 -8.44
N ARG A 27 -2.86 4.24 -9.44
CA ARG A 27 -3.16 3.96 -10.85
C ARG A 27 -3.06 2.47 -11.15
N TYR A 28 -2.00 1.81 -10.69
CA TYR A 28 -1.81 0.37 -10.91
C TYR A 28 -2.77 -0.47 -10.09
N ALA A 29 -3.08 -0.08 -8.86
CA ALA A 29 -4.12 -0.75 -8.05
C ALA A 29 -5.48 -0.75 -8.76
N LYS A 30 -5.89 0.38 -9.34
CA LYS A 30 -7.13 0.46 -10.15
C LYS A 30 -7.06 -0.35 -11.45
N GLN A 31 -5.88 -0.52 -12.03
CA GLN A 31 -5.72 -1.39 -13.21
C GLN A 31 -5.84 -2.87 -12.81
N ALA A 32 -5.23 -3.27 -11.70
CA ALA A 32 -5.34 -4.60 -11.12
C ALA A 32 -6.80 -4.94 -10.77
N GLU A 33 -7.51 -4.02 -10.11
CA GLU A 33 -8.93 -4.17 -9.77
C GLU A 33 -9.79 -4.48 -11.01
N ARG A 34 -9.59 -3.75 -12.12
CA ARG A 34 -10.31 -4.00 -13.38
C ARG A 34 -10.06 -5.37 -13.99
N LEU A 35 -8.95 -6.01 -13.63
CA LEU A 35 -8.59 -7.36 -14.06
C LEU A 35 -9.00 -8.43 -13.03
N GLY A 36 -9.68 -8.06 -11.94
CA GLY A 36 -10.01 -8.99 -10.85
C GLY A 36 -8.80 -9.40 -10.01
N LEU A 37 -7.78 -8.54 -9.96
CA LEU A 37 -6.54 -8.77 -9.22
C LEU A 37 -6.48 -7.92 -7.95
N THR A 38 -5.80 -8.43 -6.94
CA THR A 38 -5.53 -7.75 -5.67
C THR A 38 -4.03 -7.57 -5.50
N VAL A 39 -3.60 -6.35 -5.19
CA VAL A 39 -2.26 -6.08 -4.65
C VAL A 39 -2.30 -6.43 -3.18
N PHE A 40 -1.48 -7.39 -2.76
CA PHE A 40 -1.42 -7.88 -1.39
C PHE A 40 -0.02 -7.66 -0.83
N GLY A 41 0.08 -6.99 0.32
CA GLY A 41 1.31 -6.90 1.10
C GLY A 41 1.42 -8.08 2.05
N GLY A 42 2.64 -8.56 2.26
CA GLY A 42 3.01 -9.48 3.33
C GLY A 42 4.44 -9.18 3.75
N SER A 43 4.83 -9.53 4.98
CA SER A 43 6.13 -9.16 5.55
C SER A 43 7.29 -9.47 4.59
N GLY A 44 7.87 -8.41 4.01
CA GLY A 44 9.04 -8.46 3.14
C GLY A 44 8.77 -8.69 1.65
N THR A 45 7.53 -8.98 1.20
CA THR A 45 7.22 -9.12 -0.23
C THR A 45 5.79 -8.70 -0.57
N GLY A 46 5.62 -7.99 -1.67
CA GLY A 46 4.32 -7.73 -2.27
C GLY A 46 3.93 -8.81 -3.27
N MET A 47 2.63 -9.05 -3.47
CA MET A 47 2.12 -10.02 -4.43
C MET A 47 0.94 -9.45 -5.20
N LEU A 48 0.89 -9.71 -6.51
CA LEU A 48 -0.35 -9.63 -7.28
C LEU A 48 -1.02 -11.00 -7.24
N ARG A 49 -2.26 -11.05 -6.75
CA ARG A 49 -3.01 -12.29 -6.61
C ARG A 49 -4.43 -12.17 -7.15
N THR A 50 -5.07 -13.29 -7.43
CA THR A 50 -6.50 -13.36 -7.75
C THR A 50 -7.15 -14.45 -6.92
N ASP A 51 -8.41 -14.25 -6.53
CA ASP A 51 -9.15 -15.27 -5.80
C ASP A 51 -9.46 -16.45 -6.75
N SER A 52 -9.07 -17.65 -6.35
CA SER A 52 -9.38 -18.89 -7.09
C SER A 52 -10.41 -19.76 -6.37
N GLY A 53 -11.08 -19.19 -5.36
CA GLY A 53 -12.11 -19.84 -4.57
C GLY A 53 -11.52 -20.72 -3.46
N LYS A 54 -12.01 -21.95 -3.35
CA LYS A 54 -11.77 -22.80 -2.15
C LYS A 54 -10.31 -23.21 -1.92
N GLN A 55 -9.43 -23.04 -2.90
CA GLN A 55 -8.03 -23.42 -2.82
C GLN A 55 -7.11 -22.27 -2.37
N GLY A 56 -7.67 -21.08 -2.10
CA GLY A 56 -6.92 -19.87 -1.80
C GLY A 56 -6.63 -19.02 -3.03
N ALA A 57 -5.89 -17.93 -2.86
CA ALA A 57 -5.57 -17.04 -3.96
C ALA A 57 -4.39 -17.56 -4.80
N LEU A 58 -4.48 -17.42 -6.13
CA LEU A 58 -3.34 -17.67 -7.02
C LEU A 58 -2.39 -16.47 -6.98
N ILE A 59 -1.09 -16.73 -6.77
CA ILE A 59 -0.05 -15.73 -6.87
C ILE A 59 0.35 -15.61 -8.34
N LEU A 60 0.14 -14.42 -8.93
CA LEU A 60 0.41 -14.16 -10.34
C LEU A 60 1.75 -13.45 -10.56
N ALA A 61 2.19 -12.65 -9.59
CA ALA A 61 3.51 -12.03 -9.57
C ALA A 61 3.95 -11.73 -8.14
N VAL A 62 5.26 -11.79 -7.91
CA VAL A 62 5.93 -11.24 -6.73
C VAL A 62 6.43 -9.83 -7.09
N LEU A 63 6.25 -8.89 -6.19
CA LEU A 63 6.63 -7.49 -6.36
C LEU A 63 7.92 -7.20 -5.58
N ASP A 64 8.86 -6.52 -6.23
CA ASP A 64 10.05 -6.00 -5.58
C ASP A 64 9.70 -4.77 -4.72
N GLY A 65 10.34 -4.65 -3.56
CA GLY A 65 10.15 -3.54 -2.62
C GLY A 65 9.93 -4.03 -1.19
N ASP A 66 9.64 -3.09 -0.31
CA ASP A 66 9.30 -3.38 1.08
C ASP A 66 7.78 -3.24 1.27
N PHE A 67 7.14 -4.34 1.65
CA PHE A 67 5.70 -4.43 1.81
C PHE A 67 5.39 -4.95 3.20
N ASP A 68 4.38 -4.35 3.81
CA ASP A 68 3.75 -4.84 5.03
C ASP A 68 2.32 -5.28 4.72
N GLY A 69 1.92 -6.41 5.30
CA GLY A 69 0.55 -6.91 5.24
C GLY A 69 -0.37 -6.22 6.24
N GLY A 70 0.18 -5.75 7.37
CA GLY A 70 -0.50 -5.01 8.44
C GLY A 70 -1.76 -5.70 9.01
N ASP A 71 -2.37 -5.04 9.99
CA ASP A 71 -3.79 -5.27 10.38
C ASP A 71 -4.72 -4.16 9.84
N GLY A 72 -4.14 -3.14 9.21
CA GLY A 72 -4.84 -1.97 8.66
C GLY A 72 -5.28 -0.95 9.72
N GLY A 73 -4.88 -1.12 10.98
CA GLY A 73 -5.17 -0.18 12.05
C GLY A 73 -4.37 1.11 11.91
N THR A 74 -4.99 2.23 12.28
CA THR A 74 -4.26 3.49 12.45
C THR A 74 -4.71 4.19 13.72
N ASP A 75 -3.80 4.86 14.42
CA ASP A 75 -4.11 5.66 15.61
C ASP A 75 -3.32 6.99 15.59
N VAL A 76 -3.71 7.94 16.43
CA VAL A 76 -3.00 9.22 16.59
C VAL A 76 -2.17 9.17 17.87
N ASP A 77 -0.86 9.40 17.75
CA ASP A 77 0.04 9.38 18.90
C ASP A 77 -0.04 10.65 19.76
N GLN A 78 0.70 10.65 20.87
CA GLN A 78 0.75 11.77 21.82
C GLN A 78 1.27 13.10 21.23
N ASN A 79 1.92 13.06 20.06
CA ASN A 79 2.41 14.24 19.34
C ASN A 79 1.42 14.71 18.26
N GLY A 80 0.26 14.05 18.14
CA GLY A 80 -0.74 14.34 17.11
C GLY A 80 -0.45 13.70 15.76
N LEU A 81 0.48 12.74 15.70
CA LEU A 81 0.89 12.11 14.45
C LEU A 81 0.11 10.81 14.18
N GLN A 82 -0.33 10.60 12.95
CA GLN A 82 -1.00 9.38 12.51
C GLN A 82 0.00 8.23 12.33
N ARG A 83 -0.23 7.14 13.05
CA ARG A 83 0.55 5.90 13.03
C ARG A 83 -0.30 4.76 12.48
N GLY A 84 0.35 3.78 11.86
CA GLY A 84 -0.26 2.55 11.34
C GLY A 84 0.81 1.50 11.10
#